data_AF-A0A936Q597-F1
#
_entry.id   AF-A0A936Q597-F1
#
_cell.length_a   1.000
_cell.length_b   1.000
_cell.length_c   1.000
_cell.angle_alpha   90.00
_cell.angle_beta   90.00
_cell.angle_gamma   90.00
#
_symmetry.space_group_name_H-M   'P 1'
#
loop_
_entity.id
_entity.type
_entity.pdbx_description
1 polymer ?
#
loop_
_entity_poly.entity_id
_entity_poly.type
_entity_poly.pdbx_seq_one_letter_code
_entity_poly.pdbx_strand_id
1 'polypeptide(L)'
;MELDDLKRQWEDQDRKLDVRLRLNARLLNDSVLAKADTATKALSRLLWLELALSVAAVLLTGSFLASHISEARFVIPAAGLHLSVIALIVASIRQLVAIGTLDYDAPIVGIQKRLESLRVERIRATKWTLLCSPLLWTPLLIVALKGVFGVDAYETCGAAFLIANLLFGVLVILLAVWTARRYASRMERSPFVQGLMRDLAGDSLNAAAGFLSSISRFEEEESHA
;
A
#
# COMPACT_ATOMS: atom_id res chain seq x y z
N MET A 1 4.34 -64.72 -15.80
CA MET A 1 4.03 -63.32 -16.14
C MET A 1 4.77 -63.01 -17.41
N GLU A 2 4.07 -62.58 -18.45
CA GLU A 2 4.68 -62.17 -19.70
C GLU A 2 5.31 -60.79 -19.51
N LEU A 3 6.46 -60.56 -20.14
CA LEU A 3 7.18 -59.28 -20.06
C LEU A 3 6.31 -58.10 -20.53
N ASP A 4 5.39 -58.39 -21.45
CA ASP A 4 4.40 -57.44 -21.98
C ASP A 4 3.34 -57.01 -20.95
N ASP A 5 2.98 -57.86 -19.99
CA ASP A 5 2.04 -57.51 -18.91
C ASP A 5 2.68 -56.52 -17.92
N LEU A 6 3.95 -56.72 -17.59
CA LEU A 6 4.74 -55.79 -16.77
C LEU A 6 4.90 -54.42 -17.45
N LYS A 7 5.15 -54.43 -18.77
CA LYS A 7 5.28 -53.21 -19.56
C LYS A 7 3.96 -52.44 -19.62
N ARG A 8 2.84 -53.12 -19.83
CA ARG A 8 1.49 -52.52 -19.78
C ARG A 8 1.15 -51.94 -18.41
N GLN A 9 1.46 -52.65 -17.33
CA GLN A 9 1.24 -52.12 -15.97
C GLN A 9 2.07 -50.88 -15.70
N TRP A 10 3.32 -50.84 -16.16
CA TRP A 10 4.17 -49.66 -16.02
C TRP A 10 3.58 -48.48 -16.80
N GLU A 11 3.27 -48.63 -18.09
CA GLU A 11 2.68 -47.55 -18.90
C GLU A 11 1.34 -47.03 -18.34
N ASP A 12 0.54 -47.90 -17.71
CA ASP A 12 -0.71 -47.50 -17.07
C ASP A 12 -0.50 -46.76 -15.74
N GLN A 13 0.52 -47.15 -14.95
CA GLN A 13 0.93 -46.44 -13.73
C GLN A 13 1.55 -45.08 -14.04
N ASP A 14 2.40 -45.00 -15.06
CA ASP A 14 3.04 -43.77 -15.52
C ASP A 14 1.98 -42.74 -15.95
N ARG A 15 1.00 -43.17 -16.75
CA ARG A 15 -0.16 -42.36 -17.15
C ARG A 15 -0.99 -41.89 -15.95
N LYS A 16 -1.22 -42.75 -14.96
CA LYS A 16 -1.94 -42.40 -13.73
C LYS A 16 -1.15 -41.39 -12.89
N LEU A 17 0.18 -41.51 -12.85
CA LEU A 17 1.06 -40.58 -12.15
C LEU A 17 1.02 -39.20 -12.81
N ASP A 18 1.14 -39.15 -14.14
CA ASP A 18 1.04 -37.94 -14.95
C ASP A 18 -0.28 -37.20 -14.74
N VAL A 19 -1.40 -37.94 -14.76
CA VAL A 19 -2.73 -37.35 -14.52
C VAL A 19 -2.83 -36.79 -13.10
N ARG A 20 -2.27 -37.48 -12.10
CA ARG A 20 -2.27 -37.02 -10.71
C ARG A 20 -1.38 -35.80 -10.50
N LEU A 21 -0.21 -35.75 -11.14
CA LEU A 21 0.71 -34.61 -11.11
C LEU A 21 0.03 -33.37 -11.69
N ARG A 22 -0.55 -33.48 -12.89
CA ARG A 22 -1.27 -32.36 -13.52
C ARG A 22 -2.45 -31.88 -12.70
N LEU A 23 -3.22 -32.80 -12.10
CA LEU A 23 -4.37 -32.44 -11.26
C LEU A 23 -3.92 -31.75 -9.97
N ASN A 24 -2.87 -32.25 -9.31
CA ASN A 24 -2.31 -31.62 -8.10
C ASN A 24 -1.71 -30.25 -8.41
N ALA A 25 -0.98 -30.09 -9.51
CA ALA A 25 -0.45 -28.80 -9.95
C ALA A 25 -1.59 -27.78 -10.15
N ARG A 26 -2.68 -28.21 -10.79
CA ARG A 26 -3.86 -27.36 -11.01
C ARG A 26 -4.57 -26.97 -9.70
N LEU A 27 -4.81 -27.94 -8.81
CA LEU A 27 -5.41 -27.69 -7.50
C LEU A 27 -4.53 -26.79 -6.62
N LEU A 28 -3.21 -26.96 -6.68
CA LEU A 28 -2.26 -26.09 -6.00
C LEU A 28 -2.35 -24.66 -6.54
N ASN A 29 -2.33 -24.49 -7.86
CA ASN A 29 -2.47 -23.17 -8.50
C ASN A 29 -3.78 -22.49 -8.11
N ASP A 30 -4.92 -23.17 -8.21
CA ASP A 30 -6.24 -22.62 -7.84
C ASP A 30 -6.28 -22.23 -6.34
N SER A 31 -5.76 -23.10 -5.47
CA SER A 31 -5.75 -22.85 -4.03
C SER A 31 -4.86 -21.66 -3.64
N VAL A 32 -3.78 -21.41 -4.38
CA VAL A 32 -2.85 -20.31 -4.10
C VAL A 32 -3.34 -19.01 -4.71
N LEU A 33 -3.94 -19.03 -5.90
CA LEU A 33 -4.64 -17.86 -6.45
C LEU A 33 -5.76 -17.41 -5.50
N ALA A 34 -6.50 -18.33 -4.90
CA ALA A 34 -7.51 -18.02 -3.89
C ALA A 34 -6.92 -17.38 -2.61
N LYS A 35 -5.72 -17.77 -2.19
CA LYS A 35 -5.01 -17.14 -1.06
C LYS A 35 -4.54 -15.72 -1.42
N ALA A 36 -4.00 -15.52 -2.63
CA ALA A 36 -3.60 -14.20 -3.12
C ALA A 36 -4.82 -13.26 -3.23
N ASP A 37 -5.94 -13.76 -3.74
CA ASP A 37 -7.22 -13.05 -3.75
C ASP A 37 -7.67 -12.67 -2.33
N THR A 38 -7.65 -13.60 -1.38
CA THR A 38 -8.03 -13.30 0.02
C THR A 38 -7.16 -12.21 0.65
N ALA A 39 -5.85 -12.25 0.43
CA ALA A 39 -4.92 -11.25 0.96
C ALA A 39 -5.18 -9.87 0.34
N THR A 40 -5.34 -9.79 -0.98
CA THR A 40 -5.67 -8.52 -1.67
C THR A 40 -7.05 -7.98 -1.29
N LYS A 41 -8.05 -8.83 -1.03
CA LYS A 41 -9.36 -8.44 -0.47
C LYS A 41 -9.24 -7.82 0.92
N ALA A 42 -8.34 -8.30 1.76
CA ALA A 42 -8.07 -7.66 3.06
C ALA A 42 -7.53 -6.23 2.88
N LEU A 43 -6.60 -6.02 1.93
CA LEU A 43 -6.15 -4.67 1.58
C LEU A 43 -7.28 -3.80 1.03
N SER A 44 -8.10 -4.33 0.12
CA SER A 44 -9.23 -3.62 -0.46
C SER A 44 -10.19 -3.10 0.61
N ARG A 45 -10.52 -3.94 1.62
CA ARG A 45 -11.34 -3.52 2.76
C ARG A 45 -10.73 -2.34 3.53
N LEU A 46 -9.42 -2.36 3.78
CA LEU A 46 -8.74 -1.25 4.44
C LEU A 46 -8.77 0.03 3.59
N LEU A 47 -8.56 -0.09 2.28
CA LEU A 47 -8.63 1.05 1.35
C LEU A 47 -10.03 1.64 1.26
N TRP A 48 -11.08 0.81 1.32
CA TRP A 48 -12.46 1.29 1.40
C TRP A 48 -12.74 2.07 2.68
N LEU A 49 -12.22 1.60 3.82
CA LEU A 49 -12.32 2.33 5.10
C LEU A 49 -11.55 3.66 5.04
N GLU A 50 -10.34 3.65 4.51
CA GLU A 50 -9.51 4.85 4.31
C GLU A 50 -10.21 5.85 3.38
N LEU A 51 -10.79 5.38 2.29
CA LEU A 51 -11.55 6.21 1.35
C LEU A 51 -12.78 6.83 2.03
N ALA A 52 -13.56 6.05 2.78
CA ALA A 52 -14.72 6.55 3.51
C ALA A 52 -14.34 7.64 4.52
N LEU A 53 -13.25 7.42 5.29
CA LEU A 53 -12.72 8.40 6.23
C LEU A 53 -12.22 9.65 5.51
N SER A 54 -11.53 9.50 4.38
CA SER A 54 -11.01 10.60 3.59
C SER A 54 -12.13 11.44 2.96
N VAL A 55 -13.21 10.80 2.50
CA VAL A 55 -14.40 11.50 2.00
C VAL A 55 -15.04 12.34 3.11
N ALA A 56 -15.21 11.78 4.32
CA ALA A 56 -15.69 12.54 5.47
C ALA A 56 -14.77 13.73 5.80
N ALA A 57 -13.45 13.52 5.77
CA ALA A 57 -12.47 14.57 6.00
C ALA A 57 -12.51 15.67 4.91
N VAL A 58 -12.73 15.33 3.64
CA VAL A 58 -12.93 16.31 2.55
C VAL A 58 -14.17 17.16 2.80
N LEU A 59 -15.27 16.56 3.22
CA LEU A 59 -16.49 17.32 3.52
C LEU A 59 -16.29 18.28 4.70
N LEU A 60 -15.61 17.83 5.76
CA LEU A 60 -15.29 18.67 6.92
C LEU A 60 -14.38 19.83 6.56
N THR A 61 -13.26 19.54 5.89
CA THR A 61 -12.28 20.57 5.49
C THR A 61 -12.84 21.52 4.44
N GLY A 62 -13.67 21.04 3.51
CA GLY A 62 -14.37 21.85 2.51
C GLY A 62 -15.41 22.78 3.14
N SER A 63 -16.22 22.27 4.07
CA SER A 63 -17.17 23.08 4.85
C SER A 63 -16.47 24.15 5.69
N PHE A 64 -15.36 23.79 6.33
CA PHE A 64 -14.52 24.73 7.08
C PHE A 64 -13.95 25.83 6.18
N LEU A 65 -13.47 25.46 4.99
CA LEU A 65 -12.92 26.41 4.03
C LEU A 65 -13.99 27.38 3.52
N ALA A 66 -15.20 26.89 3.24
CA ALA A 66 -16.33 27.72 2.82
C ALA A 66 -16.78 28.72 3.90
N SER A 67 -16.81 28.28 5.16
CA SER A 67 -17.21 29.13 6.30
C SER A 67 -16.18 30.19 6.68
N HIS A 68 -14.89 29.95 6.42
CA HIS A 68 -13.79 30.85 6.80
C HIS A 68 -13.05 31.45 5.59
N ILE A 69 -13.69 31.51 4.42
CA ILE A 69 -13.06 31.96 3.17
C ILE A 69 -12.57 33.42 3.22
N SER A 70 -13.19 34.26 4.06
CA SER A 70 -12.80 35.65 4.28
C SER A 70 -11.60 35.81 5.23
N GLU A 71 -11.18 34.75 5.91
CA GLU A 71 -10.11 34.78 6.89
C GLU A 71 -8.85 34.06 6.37
N ALA A 72 -7.96 34.82 5.71
CA ALA A 72 -6.75 34.27 5.09
C ALA A 72 -5.90 33.37 6.02
N ARG A 73 -5.88 33.68 7.33
CA ARG A 73 -5.20 32.90 8.37
C ARG A 73 -5.74 31.46 8.51
N PHE A 74 -6.99 31.22 8.18
CA PHE A 74 -7.59 29.88 8.21
C PHE A 74 -7.61 29.23 6.83
N VAL A 75 -7.73 30.03 5.76
CA VAL A 75 -7.77 29.54 4.37
C VAL A 75 -6.49 28.80 3.98
N ILE A 76 -5.32 29.37 4.25
CA ILE A 76 -4.04 28.77 3.84
C ILE A 76 -3.84 27.36 4.45
N PRO A 77 -3.93 27.18 5.79
CA PRO A 77 -3.80 25.85 6.38
C PRO A 77 -4.93 24.91 5.97
N ALA A 78 -6.18 25.39 5.90
CA ALA A 78 -7.31 24.56 5.50
C ALA A 78 -7.19 24.07 4.04
N ALA A 79 -6.73 24.92 3.11
CA ALA A 79 -6.52 24.55 1.72
C ALA A 79 -5.40 23.52 1.57
N GLY A 80 -4.28 23.68 2.29
CA GLY A 80 -3.19 22.70 2.30
C GLY A 80 -3.64 21.34 2.84
N LEU A 81 -4.43 21.35 3.93
CA LEU A 81 -5.01 20.14 4.48
C LEU A 81 -6.01 19.50 3.49
N HIS A 82 -6.92 20.29 2.91
CA HIS A 82 -7.92 19.82 1.96
C HIS A 82 -7.30 19.15 0.72
N LEU A 83 -6.28 19.80 0.12
CA LEU A 83 -5.52 19.23 -1.00
C LEU A 83 -4.83 17.91 -0.61
N SER A 84 -4.31 17.82 0.61
CA SER A 84 -3.68 16.59 1.10
C SER A 84 -4.68 15.45 1.25
N VAL A 85 -5.89 15.73 1.75
CA VAL A 85 -6.95 14.72 1.84
C VAL A 85 -7.42 14.29 0.45
N ILE A 86 -7.56 15.22 -0.51
CA ILE A 86 -7.87 14.87 -1.92
C ILE A 86 -6.79 13.95 -2.50
N ALA A 87 -5.51 14.22 -2.24
CA ALA A 87 -4.42 13.37 -2.70
C ALA A 87 -4.51 11.94 -2.13
N LEU A 88 -4.91 11.79 -0.86
CA LEU A 88 -5.17 10.48 -0.26
C LEU A 88 -6.31 9.75 -0.96
N ILE A 89 -7.44 10.44 -1.22
CA ILE A 89 -8.57 9.86 -1.98
C ILE A 89 -8.11 9.34 -3.34
N VAL A 90 -7.36 10.15 -4.10
CA VAL A 90 -6.85 9.75 -5.42
C VAL A 90 -5.93 8.54 -5.30
N ALA A 91 -5.04 8.50 -4.30
CA ALA A 91 -4.16 7.37 -4.05
C ALA A 91 -4.93 6.10 -3.68
N SER A 92 -5.97 6.19 -2.84
CA SER A 92 -6.82 5.04 -2.47
C SER A 92 -7.62 4.52 -3.67
N ILE A 93 -8.19 5.41 -4.48
CA ILE A 93 -8.92 5.02 -5.70
C ILE A 93 -7.99 4.33 -6.69
N ARG A 94 -6.80 4.88 -6.95
CA ARG A 94 -5.81 4.25 -7.85
C ARG A 94 -5.43 2.85 -7.39
N GLN A 95 -5.19 2.66 -6.10
CA GLN A 95 -4.91 1.34 -5.53
C GLN A 95 -6.10 0.38 -5.66
N LEU A 96 -7.33 0.85 -5.39
CA LEU A 96 -8.55 0.05 -5.55
C LEU A 96 -8.78 -0.37 -7.00
N VAL A 97 -8.60 0.54 -7.97
CA VAL A 97 -8.69 0.23 -9.40
C VAL A 97 -7.63 -0.79 -9.79
N ALA A 98 -6.38 -0.60 -9.36
CA ALA A 98 -5.30 -1.52 -9.68
C ALA A 98 -5.54 -2.92 -9.09
N ILE A 99 -6.09 -3.04 -7.88
CA ILE A 99 -6.55 -4.32 -7.31
C ILE A 99 -7.71 -4.90 -8.13
N GLY A 100 -8.71 -4.09 -8.50
CA GLY A 100 -9.87 -4.53 -9.27
C GLY A 100 -9.54 -5.00 -10.70
N THR A 101 -8.41 -4.56 -11.25
CA THR A 101 -7.92 -5.01 -12.56
C THR A 101 -7.03 -6.26 -12.49
N LEU A 102 -6.78 -6.83 -11.31
CA LEU A 102 -6.02 -8.07 -11.19
C LEU A 102 -6.82 -9.21 -11.83
N ASP A 103 -6.30 -9.70 -12.94
CA ASP A 103 -6.79 -10.89 -13.60
C ASP A 103 -6.03 -12.09 -13.04
N TYR A 104 -6.73 -12.91 -12.25
CA TYR A 104 -6.16 -14.10 -11.62
C TYR A 104 -6.04 -15.29 -12.60
N ASP A 105 -6.61 -15.17 -13.80
CA ASP A 105 -6.46 -16.16 -14.87
C ASP A 105 -5.22 -15.88 -15.74
N ALA A 106 -4.53 -14.75 -15.50
CA ALA A 106 -3.28 -14.39 -16.17
C ALA A 106 -2.08 -15.20 -15.64
N PRO A 107 -0.96 -15.27 -16.40
CA PRO A 107 0.26 -15.92 -15.94
C PRO A 107 0.73 -15.36 -14.58
N ILE A 108 1.19 -16.24 -13.68
CA ILE A 108 1.61 -15.90 -12.31
C ILE A 108 2.60 -14.73 -12.29
N VAL A 109 3.57 -14.72 -13.21
CA VAL A 109 4.56 -13.64 -13.37
C VAL A 109 3.89 -12.28 -13.67
N GLY A 110 2.81 -12.27 -14.45
CA GLY A 110 2.02 -11.07 -14.73
C GLY A 110 1.31 -10.53 -13.50
N ILE A 111 0.74 -11.42 -12.67
CA ILE A 111 0.09 -11.06 -11.40
C ILE A 111 1.12 -10.52 -10.41
N GLN A 112 2.27 -11.17 -10.27
CA GLN A 112 3.39 -10.71 -9.43
C GLN A 112 3.85 -9.30 -9.82
N LYS A 113 4.03 -9.04 -11.12
CA LYS A 113 4.45 -7.71 -11.61
C LYS A 113 3.45 -6.63 -11.23
N ARG A 114 2.14 -6.92 -11.30
CA ARG A 114 1.09 -5.99 -10.87
C ARG A 114 1.09 -5.77 -9.36
N LEU A 115 1.22 -6.84 -8.57
CA LEU A 115 1.35 -6.76 -7.11
C LEU A 115 2.57 -5.93 -6.67
N GLU A 116 3.72 -6.10 -7.32
CA GLU A 116 4.91 -5.29 -7.04
C GLU A 116 4.72 -3.82 -7.46
N SER A 117 4.02 -3.55 -8.56
CA SER A 117 3.70 -2.16 -8.93
C SER A 117 2.78 -1.48 -7.89
N LEU A 118 1.79 -2.20 -7.40
CA LEU A 118 0.91 -1.79 -6.30
C LEU A 118 1.70 -1.53 -5.02
N ARG A 119 2.63 -2.42 -4.69
CA ARG A 119 3.52 -2.29 -3.54
C ARG A 119 4.36 -1.02 -3.62
N VAL A 120 4.95 -0.73 -4.78
CA VAL A 120 5.76 0.48 -5.00
C VAL A 120 4.91 1.74 -4.86
N GLU A 121 3.69 1.74 -5.39
CA GLU A 121 2.73 2.85 -5.23
C GLU A 121 2.39 3.07 -3.75
N ARG A 122 2.11 2.00 -3.00
CA ARG A 122 1.80 2.07 -1.57
C ARG A 122 2.97 2.59 -0.74
N ILE A 123 4.18 2.07 -0.95
CA ILE A 123 5.40 2.56 -0.28
C ILE A 123 5.58 4.05 -0.56
N ARG A 124 5.37 4.49 -1.80
CA ARG A 124 5.50 5.90 -2.17
C ARG A 124 4.46 6.77 -1.48
N ALA A 125 3.20 6.33 -1.47
CA ALA A 125 2.11 7.04 -0.80
C ALA A 125 2.42 7.18 0.69
N THR A 126 2.72 6.07 1.38
CA THR A 126 2.99 6.11 2.83
C THR A 126 4.25 6.90 3.15
N LYS A 127 5.30 6.84 2.31
CA LYS A 127 6.49 7.68 2.45
C LYS A 127 6.15 9.17 2.40
N TRP A 128 5.33 9.59 1.43
CA TRP A 128 4.89 10.98 1.34
C TRP A 128 4.00 11.37 2.51
N THR A 129 3.07 10.51 2.93
CA THR A 129 2.24 10.76 4.12
C THR A 129 3.08 10.93 5.37
N LEU A 130 4.07 10.06 5.60
CA LEU A 130 4.97 10.15 6.75
C LEU A 130 5.83 11.41 6.70
N LEU A 131 6.34 11.77 5.52
CA LEU A 131 7.17 12.95 5.33
C LEU A 131 6.37 14.24 5.52
N CYS A 132 5.14 14.30 5.02
CA CYS A 132 4.26 15.46 5.17
C CYS A 132 3.58 15.53 6.55
N SER A 133 3.54 14.44 7.32
CA SER A 133 2.85 14.37 8.61
C SER A 133 3.26 15.48 9.60
N PRO A 134 4.57 15.74 9.85
CA PRO A 134 4.99 16.83 10.74
C PRO A 134 4.54 18.21 10.26
N LEU A 135 4.46 18.41 8.94
CA LEU A 135 4.03 19.68 8.34
C LEU A 135 2.52 19.85 8.41
N LEU A 136 1.75 18.77 8.18
CA LEU A 136 0.29 18.76 8.16
C LEU A 136 -0.33 18.73 9.57
N TRP A 137 0.44 18.38 10.59
CA TRP A 137 -0.02 18.40 11.98
C TRP A 137 -0.51 19.78 12.43
N THR A 138 0.22 20.85 12.08
CA THR A 138 -0.17 22.21 12.47
C THR A 138 -1.47 22.68 11.77
N PRO A 139 -1.63 22.56 10.44
CA PRO A 139 -2.92 22.81 9.78
C PRO A 139 -4.06 21.98 10.34
N LEU A 140 -3.83 20.70 10.64
CA LEU A 140 -4.83 19.81 11.23
C LEU A 140 -5.29 20.33 12.60
N LEU A 141 -4.35 20.74 13.46
CA LEU A 141 -4.65 21.29 14.78
C LEU A 141 -5.47 22.58 14.68
N ILE A 142 -5.10 23.49 13.77
CA ILE A 142 -5.83 24.75 13.56
C ILE A 142 -7.27 24.49 13.14
N VAL A 143 -7.48 23.63 12.13
CA VAL A 143 -8.80 23.31 11.59
C VAL A 143 -9.63 22.52 12.60
N ALA A 144 -9.03 21.58 13.34
CA ALA A 144 -9.73 20.77 14.34
C ALA A 144 -10.16 21.62 15.55
N LEU A 145 -9.28 22.46 16.10
CA LEU A 145 -9.63 23.33 17.22
C LEU A 145 -10.76 24.30 16.86
N LYS A 146 -10.66 24.95 15.70
CA LYS A 146 -11.67 25.91 15.27
C LYS A 146 -12.96 25.23 14.83
N GLY A 147 -12.87 24.16 14.05
CA GLY A 147 -14.03 23.48 13.45
C GLY A 147 -14.80 22.57 14.41
N VAL A 148 -14.14 21.93 15.37
CA VAL A 148 -14.78 20.99 16.32
C VAL A 148 -15.08 21.67 17.65
N PHE A 149 -14.13 22.46 18.18
CA PHE A 149 -14.24 23.05 19.51
C PHE A 149 -14.61 24.54 19.48
N GLY A 150 -14.63 25.18 18.31
CA GLY A 150 -14.87 26.62 18.18
C GLY A 150 -13.72 27.50 18.70
N VAL A 151 -12.59 26.89 19.08
CA VAL A 151 -11.46 27.57 19.72
C VAL A 151 -10.49 28.09 18.67
N ASP A 152 -10.10 29.36 18.78
CA ASP A 152 -9.06 29.92 17.91
C ASP A 152 -7.67 29.46 18.39
N ALA A 153 -7.02 28.65 17.55
CA ALA A 153 -5.66 28.17 17.79
C ALA A 153 -4.62 29.31 17.85
N TYR A 154 -4.87 30.41 17.12
CA TYR A 154 -3.99 31.58 17.13
C TYR A 154 -4.04 32.33 18.46
N GLU A 155 -5.21 32.41 19.08
CA GLU A 155 -5.39 33.04 20.40
C GLU A 155 -4.87 32.14 21.53
N THR A 156 -5.08 30.82 21.42
CA THR A 156 -4.74 29.87 22.48
C THR A 156 -3.25 29.55 22.53
N CYS A 157 -2.64 29.28 21.37
CA CYS A 157 -1.24 28.85 21.29
C CYS A 157 -0.28 29.98 20.90
N GLY A 158 -0.80 31.07 20.34
CA GLY A 158 -0.01 32.16 19.79
C GLY A 158 0.51 31.88 18.37
N ALA A 159 0.47 32.89 17.50
CA ALA A 159 0.91 32.76 16.11
C ALA A 159 2.39 32.35 15.98
N ALA A 160 3.26 32.81 16.89
CA ALA A 160 4.67 32.47 16.89
C ALA A 160 4.91 30.97 17.10
N PHE A 161 4.14 30.32 17.97
CA PHE A 161 4.22 28.88 18.20
C PHE A 161 3.79 28.09 16.96
N LEU A 162 2.69 28.51 16.31
CA LEU A 162 2.20 27.86 15.09
C LEU A 162 3.20 27.99 13.93
N ILE A 163 3.79 29.17 13.74
CA ILE A 163 4.84 29.39 12.74
C ILE A 163 6.09 28.55 13.05
N ALA A 164 6.51 28.49 14.32
CA ALA A 164 7.65 27.68 14.73
C ALA A 164 7.43 26.18 14.45
N ASN A 165 6.23 25.66 14.70
CA ASN A 165 5.88 24.27 14.37
C ASN A 165 5.86 24.03 12.85
N LEU A 166 5.33 24.98 12.07
CA LEU A 166 5.36 24.87 10.61
C LEU A 166 6.80 24.83 10.07
N LEU A 167 7.66 25.73 10.56
CA LEU A 167 9.08 25.77 10.21
C LEU A 167 9.82 24.50 10.66
N PHE A 168 9.47 23.97 11.83
CA PHE A 168 9.98 22.69 12.31
C PHE A 168 9.58 21.55 11.37
N GLY A 169 8.33 21.50 10.90
CA GLY A 169 7.87 20.54 9.90
C GLY A 169 8.68 20.63 8.60
N VAL A 170 8.92 21.84 8.08
CA VAL A 170 9.77 22.07 6.91
C VAL A 170 11.21 21.60 7.16
N LEU A 171 11.78 21.92 8.32
CA LEU A 171 13.14 21.51 8.69
C LEU A 171 13.27 19.99 8.76
N VAL A 172 12.28 19.30 9.34
CA VAL A 172 12.24 17.83 9.39
C VAL A 172 12.21 17.24 7.99
N ILE A 173 11.41 17.81 7.08
CA ILE A 173 11.37 17.36 5.67
C ILE A 173 12.74 17.56 5.00
N LEU A 174 13.36 18.72 5.17
CA LEU A 174 14.67 19.02 4.60
C LEU A 174 15.74 18.07 5.13
N LEU A 175 15.78 17.84 6.44
CA LEU A 175 16.70 16.90 7.08
C LEU A 175 16.46 15.46 6.64
N ALA A 176 15.20 15.04 6.52
CA ALA A 176 14.85 13.71 6.04
C ALA A 176 15.32 13.49 4.59
N VAL A 177 15.08 14.46 3.71
CA VAL A 177 15.53 14.40 2.30
C VAL A 177 17.06 14.44 2.23
N TRP A 178 17.71 15.31 3.00
CA TRP A 178 19.16 15.41 3.05
C TRP A 178 19.80 14.11 3.54
N THR A 179 19.30 13.55 4.64
CA THR A 179 19.78 12.29 5.22
C THR A 179 19.56 11.14 4.24
N ALA A 180 18.39 11.07 3.62
CA ALA A 180 18.09 10.05 2.62
C ALA A 180 19.06 10.11 1.43
N ARG A 181 19.41 11.32 0.94
CA ARG A 181 20.39 11.48 -0.15
C ARG A 181 21.80 11.14 0.30
N ARG A 182 22.19 11.54 1.51
CA ARG A 182 23.55 11.38 2.04
C ARG A 182 23.88 9.94 2.44
N TYR A 183 22.87 9.18 2.88
CA TYR A 183 23.00 7.84 3.44
C TYR A 183 22.19 6.77 2.70
N ALA A 184 21.71 7.05 1.47
CA ALA A 184 20.93 6.11 0.67
C ALA A 184 21.53 4.68 0.65
N SER A 185 22.84 4.57 0.38
CA SER A 185 23.55 3.30 0.31
C SER A 185 23.72 2.56 1.65
N ARG A 186 23.64 3.28 2.78
CA ARG A 186 23.70 2.69 4.13
C ARG A 186 22.32 2.34 4.67
N MET A 187 21.29 3.12 4.31
CA MET A 187 19.90 2.87 4.73
C MET A 187 19.34 1.58 4.12
N GLU A 188 19.69 1.23 2.88
CA GLU A 188 19.29 -0.04 2.26
C GLU A 188 19.77 -1.28 3.03
N ARG A 189 20.87 -1.16 3.79
CA ARG A 189 21.48 -2.26 4.54
C ARG A 189 20.99 -2.34 6.00
N SER A 190 20.14 -1.41 6.45
CA SER A 190 19.68 -1.38 7.84
C SER A 190 18.48 -2.32 8.03
N PRO A 191 18.53 -3.26 8.99
CA PRO A 191 17.43 -4.19 9.26
C PRO A 191 16.16 -3.46 9.73
N PHE A 192 16.30 -2.33 10.43
CA PHE A 192 15.17 -1.50 10.84
C PHE A 192 14.45 -0.88 9.63
N VAL A 193 15.20 -0.37 8.65
CA VAL A 193 14.63 0.24 7.44
C VAL A 193 13.96 -0.81 6.56
N GLN A 194 14.53 -2.01 6.46
CA GLN A 194 13.92 -3.13 5.74
C GLN A 194 12.64 -3.63 6.42
N GLY A 195 12.62 -3.69 7.74
CA GLY A 195 11.42 -4.01 8.52
C GLY A 195 10.31 -2.98 8.28
N LEU A 196 10.63 -1.69 8.42
CA LEU A 196 9.68 -0.61 8.15
C LEU A 196 9.17 -0.65 6.70
N MET A 197 10.03 -0.90 5.71
CA MET A 197 9.62 -1.01 4.31
C MET A 197 8.68 -2.20 4.07
N ARG A 198 8.83 -3.32 4.80
CA ARG A 198 7.89 -4.46 4.74
C ARG A 198 6.53 -4.08 5.31
N ASP A 199 6.49 -3.42 6.45
CA ASP A 199 5.23 -3.00 7.08
C ASP A 199 4.51 -1.94 6.21
N LEU A 200 5.28 -1.00 5.63
CA LEU A 200 4.79 0.02 4.69
C LEU A 200 4.26 -0.60 3.38
N ALA A 201 4.93 -1.64 2.87
CA ALA A 201 4.48 -2.40 1.70
C ALA A 201 3.12 -3.08 1.92
N GLY A 202 2.83 -3.44 3.16
CA GLY A 202 1.60 -4.11 3.56
C GLY A 202 1.75 -5.61 3.54
N ASP A 203 1.52 -6.22 4.69
CA ASP A 203 1.65 -7.66 4.88
C ASP A 203 0.81 -8.46 3.88
N SER A 204 -0.36 -7.96 3.51
CA SER A 204 -1.25 -8.60 2.54
C SER A 204 -0.67 -8.66 1.13
N LEU A 205 -0.08 -7.57 0.61
CA LEU A 205 0.55 -7.56 -0.72
C LEU A 205 1.83 -8.40 -0.72
N ASN A 206 2.62 -8.28 0.33
CA ASN A 206 3.88 -9.00 0.44
C ASN A 206 3.65 -10.51 0.60
N ALA A 207 2.61 -10.90 1.34
CA ALA A 207 2.16 -12.28 1.42
C ALA A 207 1.73 -12.79 0.03
N ALA A 208 0.85 -12.06 -0.68
CA ALA A 208 0.39 -12.46 -2.00
C ALA A 208 1.54 -12.62 -3.01
N ALA A 209 2.46 -11.66 -3.08
CA ALA A 209 3.63 -11.71 -3.97
C ALA A 209 4.59 -12.84 -3.58
N GLY A 210 4.89 -13.01 -2.29
CA GLY A 210 5.77 -14.07 -1.80
C GLY A 210 5.20 -15.46 -2.08
N PHE A 211 3.91 -15.68 -1.85
CA PHE A 211 3.25 -16.95 -2.17
C PHE A 211 3.31 -17.27 -3.67
N LEU A 212 2.97 -16.30 -4.53
CA LEU A 212 3.06 -16.48 -5.99
C LEU A 212 4.50 -16.74 -6.47
N SER A 213 5.51 -16.10 -5.85
CA SER A 213 6.93 -16.32 -6.20
C SER A 213 7.39 -17.74 -5.88
N SER A 214 6.86 -18.34 -4.82
CA SER A 214 7.21 -19.72 -4.45
C SER A 214 6.77 -20.71 -5.53
N ILE A 215 5.59 -20.51 -6.12
CA ILE A 215 5.08 -21.37 -7.21
C ILE A 215 5.91 -21.20 -8.46
N SER A 216 6.17 -19.96 -8.89
CA SER A 216 6.95 -19.70 -10.12
C SER A 216 8.30 -20.43 -10.08
N ARG A 217 8.95 -20.48 -8.92
CA ARG A 217 10.21 -21.20 -8.74
C ARG A 217 10.04 -22.72 -8.86
N PHE A 218 8.96 -23.28 -8.32
CA PHE A 218 8.66 -24.71 -8.48
C PHE A 218 8.38 -25.09 -9.95
N GLU A 219 7.66 -24.25 -10.69
CA GLU A 219 7.41 -24.47 -12.13
C GLU A 219 8.71 -24.42 -12.96
N GLU A 220 9.63 -23.50 -12.64
CA GLU A 220 10.94 -23.41 -13.29
C GLU A 220 11.80 -24.64 -12.99
N GLU A 221 11.87 -25.10 -11.73
CA GLU A 221 12.63 -26.28 -11.31
C GLU A 221 12.12 -27.58 -11.96
N GLU A 222 10.80 -27.74 -12.12
CA GLU A 222 10.19 -28.91 -12.76
C GLU A 222 10.37 -28.92 -14.29
N SER A 223 10.48 -27.75 -14.93
CA SER A 223 10.72 -27.64 -16.38
C SER A 223 12.15 -27.95 -16.82
N HIS A 224 13.10 -27.97 -15.88
CA HIS A 224 14.53 -28.19 -16.11
C HIS A 224 15.04 -29.57 -15.67
N ALA A 225 14.17 -30.41 -15.10
CA ALA A 225 14.44 -31.80 -14.72
C ALA A 225 14.00 -32.78 -15.82
#